data_AF-Q38Y29-F1
#
_entry.id   AF-Q38Y29-F1
#
_cell.length_a   1.000
_cell.length_b   1.000
_cell.length_c   1.000
_cell.angle_alpha   90.00
_cell.angle_beta   90.00
_cell.angle_gamma   90.00
#
_symmetry.space_group_name_H-M   'P 1'
#
loop_
_entity.id
_entity.type
_entity.pdbx_description
1 polymer ?
#
loop_
_entity_poly.entity_id
_entity_poly.type
_entity_poly.pdbx_seq_one_letter_code
_entity_poly.pdbx_strand_id
1 'polypeptide(L)'
;MKNNYIDKRKSLINWIKDRQYLLERDFPVVSHKFEETNTPKLFNELSVDEQVVLVNWVLTTLKPIKTFSSQRSSYEIKHIFERTPLGFYVLNGAMKGAMLIAGYQIRNEKEINWTFNISERSISRAYQLG
;
A
#
# COMPACT_ATOMS: atom_id res chain seq x y z
N MET A 1 3.26 -23.74 19.91
CA MET A 1 3.29 -23.24 18.52
C MET A 1 2.27 -22.12 18.21
N LYS A 2 1.20 -21.90 19.01
CA LYS A 2 0.20 -20.83 18.77
C LYS A 2 0.67 -19.38 19.03
N ASN A 3 1.75 -19.15 19.80
CA ASN A 3 2.19 -17.79 20.18
C ASN A 3 2.78 -16.97 19.01
N ASN A 4 3.55 -17.57 18.10
CA ASN A 4 4.30 -16.83 17.07
C ASN A 4 3.40 -16.08 16.07
N TYR A 5 2.24 -16.64 15.70
CA TYR A 5 1.32 -15.96 14.77
C TYR A 5 0.64 -14.75 15.42
N ILE A 6 0.17 -14.91 16.66
CA ILE A 6 -0.47 -13.84 17.43
C ILE A 6 0.54 -12.69 17.65
N ASP A 7 1.79 -13.03 17.97
CA ASP A 7 2.86 -12.05 18.18
C ASP A 7 3.19 -11.28 16.89
N LYS A 8 3.27 -11.97 15.74
CA LYS A 8 3.49 -11.34 14.43
C LYS A 8 2.36 -10.41 14.05
N ARG A 9 1.11 -10.84 14.22
CA ARG A 9 -0.06 -10.00 13.94
C ARG A 9 -0.07 -8.77 14.83
N LYS A 10 0.15 -8.92 16.14
CA LYS A 10 0.21 -7.80 17.10
C LYS A 10 1.33 -6.82 16.75
N SER A 11 2.50 -7.35 16.38
CA SER A 11 3.64 -6.54 15.93
C SER A 11 3.31 -5.74 14.66
N LEU A 12 2.60 -6.34 13.70
CA LEU A 12 2.20 -5.65 12.48
C LEU A 12 1.13 -4.58 12.75
N ILE A 13 0.17 -4.85 13.64
CA ILE A 13 -0.82 -3.83 14.06
C ILE A 13 -0.10 -2.64 14.70
N ASN A 14 0.87 -2.89 15.58
CA ASN A 14 1.67 -1.82 16.19
C ASN A 14 2.49 -1.06 15.13
N TRP A 15 3.13 -1.76 14.19
CA TRP A 15 3.84 -1.15 13.07
C TRP A 15 2.96 -0.17 12.27
N ILE A 16 1.72 -0.58 11.98
CA ILE A 16 0.74 0.22 11.26
C ILE A 16 0.38 1.46 12.08
N LYS A 17 0.02 1.29 13.36
CA LYS A 17 -0.34 2.39 14.26
C LYS A 17 0.79 3.42 14.40
N ASP A 18 2.01 2.94 14.62
CA ASP A 18 3.20 3.80 14.77
C ASP A 18 3.50 4.63 13.51
N ARG A 19 2.92 4.28 12.36
CA ARG A 19 3.13 4.93 11.05
C ARG A 19 1.87 5.58 10.47
N GLN A 20 0.74 5.51 11.16
CA GLN A 20 -0.50 6.15 10.70
C GLN A 20 -0.35 7.67 10.51
N TYR A 21 0.54 8.31 11.30
CA TYR A 21 0.85 9.73 11.14
C TYR A 21 1.37 10.10 9.74
N LEU A 22 1.93 9.15 8.97
CA LEU A 22 2.38 9.38 7.60
C LEU A 22 1.23 9.70 6.65
N LEU A 23 0.00 9.28 6.99
CA LEU A 23 -1.20 9.51 6.20
C LEU A 23 -1.80 10.89 6.44
N GLU A 24 -1.46 11.54 7.56
CA GLU A 24 -1.97 12.87 7.92
C GLU A 24 -1.25 14.01 7.20
N ARG A 25 -0.18 13.71 6.46
CA ARG A 25 0.52 14.68 5.63
C ARG A 25 -0.44 15.27 4.60
N ASP A 26 -0.30 16.57 4.38
CA ASP A 26 -1.03 17.24 3.31
C ASP A 26 -0.41 16.83 1.96
N PHE A 27 -1.18 16.11 1.16
CA PHE A 27 -0.77 15.67 -0.17
C PHE A 27 -1.58 16.47 -1.19
N PRO A 28 -0.96 17.41 -1.93
CA PRO A 28 -1.70 18.23 -2.88
C PRO A 28 -2.32 17.37 -3.97
N VAL A 29 -3.65 17.25 -3.98
CA VAL A 29 -4.39 16.54 -5.03
C VAL A 29 -4.78 17.54 -6.12
N VAL A 30 -4.69 17.11 -7.38
CA VAL A 30 -4.96 17.93 -8.57
C VAL A 30 -6.37 18.53 -8.58
N SER A 31 -7.34 17.91 -7.88
CA SER A 31 -8.63 18.52 -7.54
C SER A 31 -9.39 17.76 -6.43
N HIS A 32 -10.27 18.46 -5.69
CA HIS A 32 -11.14 17.89 -4.65
C HIS A 32 -11.98 16.69 -5.15
N LYS A 33 -12.41 16.69 -6.41
CA LYS A 33 -13.22 15.60 -6.99
C LYS A 33 -12.50 14.24 -6.97
N PHE A 34 -11.17 14.23 -6.97
CA PHE A 34 -10.39 13.00 -6.95
C PHE A 34 -9.94 12.59 -5.54
N GLU A 35 -10.08 13.46 -4.53
CA GLU A 35 -9.64 13.18 -3.16
C GLU A 35 -10.36 11.97 -2.57
N GLU A 36 -11.68 11.87 -2.77
CA GLU A 36 -12.56 10.81 -2.25
C GLU A 36 -12.11 9.38 -2.60
N THR A 37 -11.28 9.21 -3.64
CA THR A 37 -10.79 7.88 -4.04
C THR A 37 -9.26 7.77 -4.08
N ASN A 38 -8.53 8.87 -3.87
CA ASN A 38 -7.07 8.93 -4.06
C ASN A 38 -6.28 9.45 -2.87
N THR A 39 -6.92 9.94 -1.80
CA THR A 39 -6.21 10.37 -0.60
C THR A 39 -5.67 9.17 0.19
N PRO A 40 -4.39 9.19 0.64
CA PRO A 40 -3.83 8.11 1.46
C PRO A 40 -4.60 7.83 2.76
N LYS A 41 -5.34 8.82 3.26
CA LYS A 41 -6.17 8.71 4.47
C LYS A 41 -7.28 7.66 4.34
N LEU A 42 -7.70 7.32 3.13
CA LEU A 42 -8.68 6.24 2.87
C LEU A 42 -8.22 4.89 3.41
N PHE A 43 -6.91 4.70 3.65
CA PHE A 43 -6.41 3.50 4.33
C PHE A 43 -7.00 3.36 5.75
N ASN A 44 -7.26 4.46 6.46
CA ASN A 44 -7.83 4.44 7.81
C ASN A 44 -9.30 4.01 7.82
N GLU A 45 -9.98 4.02 6.68
CA GLU A 45 -11.37 3.57 6.54
C GLU A 45 -11.48 2.05 6.44
N LEU A 46 -10.38 1.36 6.12
CA LEU A 46 -10.31 -0.10 6.14
C LEU A 46 -10.41 -0.62 7.57
N SER A 47 -11.02 -1.80 7.74
CA SER A 47 -10.99 -2.52 9.02
C SER A 47 -9.55 -2.89 9.40
N VAL A 48 -9.30 -3.13 10.69
CA VAL A 48 -7.96 -3.53 11.17
C VAL A 48 -7.44 -4.79 10.46
N ASP A 49 -8.34 -5.72 10.11
CA ASP A 49 -7.98 -6.92 9.37
C ASP A 49 -7.58 -6.63 7.93
N GLU A 50 -8.33 -5.80 7.23
CA GLU A 50 -8.01 -5.36 5.88
C GLU A 50 -6.69 -4.59 5.83
N GLN A 51 -6.46 -3.68 6.79
CA GLN A 51 -5.19 -2.96 6.93
C GLN A 51 -4.01 -3.94 7.09
N VAL A 52 -4.16 -4.94 7.97
CA VAL A 52 -3.14 -5.96 8.21
C VAL A 52 -2.89 -6.79 6.95
N VAL A 53 -3.94 -7.25 6.26
CA VAL A 53 -3.80 -8.06 5.04
C VAL A 53 -3.10 -7.26 3.94
N LEU A 54 -3.54 -6.03 3.70
CA LEU A 54 -2.99 -5.16 2.66
C LEU A 54 -1.51 -4.81 2.94
N VAL A 55 -1.18 -4.38 4.15
CA VAL A 55 0.21 -4.03 4.51
C VAL A 55 1.10 -5.27 4.52
N ASN A 56 0.60 -6.41 5.01
CA ASN A 56 1.36 -7.66 4.94
C ASN A 56 1.64 -8.08 3.49
N TRP A 57 0.66 -7.96 2.60
CA TRP A 57 0.85 -8.23 1.17
C TRP A 57 1.93 -7.33 0.58
N VAL A 58 1.87 -6.01 0.83
CA VAL A 58 2.90 -5.07 0.36
C VAL A 58 4.29 -5.48 0.86
N LEU A 59 4.44 -5.74 2.16
CA LEU A 59 5.74 -6.06 2.79
C LEU A 59 6.33 -7.40 2.36
N THR A 60 5.49 -8.38 2.02
CA THR A 60 5.93 -9.75 1.72
C THR A 60 5.99 -10.08 0.24
N THR A 61 5.27 -9.33 -0.60
CA THR A 61 5.19 -9.55 -2.04
C THR A 61 6.06 -8.56 -2.83
N LEU A 62 6.07 -7.29 -2.43
CA LEU A 62 6.78 -6.24 -3.14
C LEU A 62 8.17 -6.05 -2.54
N LYS A 63 9.13 -5.60 -3.36
CA LYS A 63 10.50 -5.34 -2.92
C LYS A 63 10.90 -3.89 -3.19
N PRO A 64 11.24 -3.09 -2.17
CA PRO A 64 11.72 -1.73 -2.37
C PRO A 64 13.12 -1.73 -2.97
N ILE A 65 13.42 -0.72 -3.79
CA ILE A 65 14.72 -0.47 -4.41
C ILE A 65 15.11 1.02 -4.28
N LYS A 66 16.36 1.38 -4.59
CA LYS A 66 16.83 2.77 -4.47
C LYS A 66 16.37 3.69 -5.61
N THR A 67 15.93 3.13 -6.73
CA THR A 67 15.55 3.87 -7.94
C THR A 67 14.06 3.73 -8.23
N PHE A 68 13.51 4.65 -9.01
CA PHE A 68 12.16 4.53 -9.56
C PHE A 68 12.22 3.81 -10.91
N SER A 69 12.63 2.54 -10.90
CA SER A 69 12.75 1.76 -12.13
C SER A 69 11.40 1.20 -12.61
N SER A 70 10.38 1.21 -11.75
CA SER A 70 9.07 0.71 -12.11
C SER A 70 8.21 1.79 -12.75
N GLN A 71 7.50 1.41 -13.81
CA GLN A 71 6.48 2.27 -14.43
C GLN A 71 5.08 1.99 -13.86
N ARG A 72 4.96 1.04 -12.92
CA ARG A 72 3.67 0.65 -12.34
C ARG A 72 3.26 1.63 -11.26
N SER A 73 2.06 2.16 -11.44
CA SER A 73 1.46 3.12 -10.53
C SER A 73 0.67 2.46 -9.41
N SER A 74 0.33 3.23 -8.38
CA SER A 74 -0.56 2.83 -7.28
C SER A 74 -1.87 2.21 -7.79
N TYR A 75 -2.39 2.72 -8.91
CA TYR A 75 -3.62 2.22 -9.54
C TYR A 75 -3.45 0.81 -10.10
N GLU A 76 -2.31 0.52 -10.74
CA GLU A 76 -2.06 -0.83 -11.23
C GLU A 76 -1.80 -1.78 -10.06
N ILE A 77 -1.06 -1.34 -9.05
CA ILE A 77 -0.73 -2.16 -7.87
C ILE A 77 -1.99 -2.57 -7.10
N LYS A 78 -2.98 -1.68 -6.91
CA LYS A 78 -4.27 -2.08 -6.29
C LYS A 78 -4.97 -3.20 -7.05
N HIS A 79 -4.95 -3.16 -8.39
CA HIS A 79 -5.59 -4.19 -9.23
C HIS A 79 -4.84 -5.52 -9.15
N ILE A 80 -3.52 -5.51 -8.94
CA ILE A 80 -2.76 -6.74 -8.68
C ILE A 80 -3.19 -7.33 -7.34
N PHE A 81 -3.20 -6.52 -6.27
CA PHE A 81 -3.61 -6.95 -4.94
C PHE A 81 -5.01 -7.58 -4.97
N GLU A 82 -5.98 -6.88 -5.57
CA GLU A 82 -7.38 -7.30 -5.72
C GLU A 82 -7.56 -8.66 -6.38
N ARG A 83 -6.63 -9.08 -7.26
CA ARG A 83 -6.68 -10.36 -7.96
C ARG A 83 -6.00 -11.50 -7.20
N THR A 84 -5.26 -11.20 -6.14
CA THR A 84 -4.60 -12.26 -5.34
C THR A 84 -5.62 -13.03 -4.50
N PRO A 85 -5.32 -14.27 -4.05
CA PRO A 85 -6.27 -15.11 -3.32
C PRO A 85 -6.81 -14.51 -2.00
N LEU A 86 -6.05 -13.60 -1.36
CA LEU A 86 -6.46 -12.87 -0.15
C LEU A 86 -6.77 -11.40 -0.45
N GLY A 87 -6.81 -11.04 -1.73
CA GLY A 87 -7.13 -9.71 -2.22
C GLY A 87 -8.59 -9.35 -1.97
N PHE A 88 -8.82 -8.05 -1.82
CA PHE A 88 -10.15 -7.46 -1.75
C PHE A 88 -10.10 -6.07 -2.40
N TYR A 89 -11.26 -5.52 -2.72
CA TYR A 89 -11.36 -4.21 -3.34
C TYR A 89 -10.79 -3.12 -2.45
N VAL A 90 -9.88 -2.28 -2.98
CA VAL A 90 -9.33 -1.13 -2.27
C VAL A 90 -9.35 0.10 -3.15
N LEU A 91 -9.69 1.26 -2.57
CA LEU A 91 -9.52 2.52 -3.29
C LEU A 91 -8.04 2.80 -3.56
N ASN A 92 -7.75 3.56 -4.61
CA ASN A 92 -6.37 3.90 -4.97
C ASN A 92 -5.64 4.60 -3.81
N GLY A 93 -6.34 5.46 -3.08
CA GLY A 93 -5.84 6.10 -1.87
C GLY A 93 -5.47 5.11 -0.77
N ALA A 94 -6.28 4.07 -0.53
CA ALA A 94 -5.95 3.06 0.48
C ALA A 94 -4.67 2.28 0.13
N MET A 95 -4.46 1.94 -1.14
CA MET A 95 -3.21 1.35 -1.61
C MET A 95 -2.02 2.31 -1.41
N LYS A 96 -2.17 3.60 -1.72
CA LYS A 96 -1.13 4.61 -1.44
C LYS A 96 -0.77 4.66 0.04
N GLY A 97 -1.77 4.64 0.92
CA GLY A 97 -1.57 4.65 2.37
C GLY A 97 -0.80 3.42 2.87
N ALA A 98 -1.15 2.23 2.37
CA ALA A 98 -0.43 1.00 2.70
C ALA A 98 1.04 1.05 2.26
N MET A 99 1.32 1.57 1.07
CA MET A 99 2.69 1.73 0.56
C MET A 99 3.53 2.69 1.42
N LEU A 100 2.94 3.81 1.86
CA LEU A 100 3.58 4.74 2.80
C LEU A 100 3.90 4.07 4.14
N ILE A 101 2.92 3.36 4.73
CA ILE A 101 3.10 2.62 5.99
C ILE A 101 4.17 1.52 5.86
N ALA A 102 4.29 0.89 4.70
CA ALA A 102 5.33 -0.09 4.40
C ALA A 102 6.71 0.54 4.16
N GLY A 103 6.83 1.87 4.09
CA GLY A 103 8.09 2.59 3.96
C GLY A 103 8.57 2.80 2.52
N TYR A 104 7.68 2.71 1.53
CA TYR A 104 8.02 3.02 0.14
C TYR A 104 8.12 4.53 -0.08
N GLN A 105 9.02 4.92 -0.98
CA GLN A 105 9.20 6.29 -1.42
C GLN A 105 8.35 6.56 -2.66
N ILE A 106 7.86 7.81 -2.78
CA ILE A 106 7.04 8.27 -3.89
C ILE A 106 7.88 9.14 -4.81
N ARG A 107 7.72 8.98 -6.13
CA ARG A 107 8.43 9.80 -7.12
C ARG A 107 7.89 11.23 -7.17
N ASN A 108 6.57 11.36 -7.18
CA ASN A 108 5.86 12.63 -7.28
C ASN A 108 4.50 12.52 -6.59
N GLU A 109 4.35 13.21 -5.45
CA GLU A 109 3.12 13.16 -4.65
C GLU A 109 1.94 13.94 -5.24
N LYS A 110 2.20 14.80 -6.24
CA LYS A 110 1.16 15.58 -6.95
C LYS A 110 0.37 14.76 -7.98
N GLU A 111 0.81 13.54 -8.29
CA GLU A 111 0.14 12.68 -9.26
C GLU A 111 -1.09 11.98 -8.65
N ILE A 112 -2.13 11.77 -9.45
CA ILE A 112 -3.28 10.95 -9.05
C ILE A 112 -2.83 9.49 -8.85
N ASN A 113 -1.98 8.98 -9.73
CA ASN A 113 -1.48 7.61 -9.70
C ASN A 113 0.00 7.64 -9.31
N TRP A 114 0.33 7.31 -8.06
CA TRP A 114 1.69 7.45 -7.56
C TRP A 114 2.62 6.37 -8.07
N THR A 115 3.82 6.75 -8.47
CA THR A 115 4.92 5.81 -8.75
C THR A 115 5.77 5.63 -7.50
N PHE A 116 6.03 4.37 -7.13
CA PHE A 116 6.84 4.01 -5.97
C PHE A 116 8.18 3.37 -6.37
N ASN A 117 9.14 3.37 -5.46
CA ASN A 117 10.47 2.77 -5.63
C ASN A 117 10.44 1.22 -5.52
N ILE A 118 9.75 0.55 -6.43
CA ILE A 118 9.54 -0.91 -6.40
C ILE A 118 10.38 -1.61 -7.47
N SER A 119 10.87 -2.81 -7.14
CA SER A 119 11.47 -3.71 -8.12
C SER A 119 10.43 -4.23 -9.11
N GLU A 120 10.64 -3.96 -10.40
CA GLU A 120 9.84 -4.54 -11.50
C GLU A 120 9.72 -6.06 -11.40
N ARG A 121 10.79 -6.76 -11.01
CA ARG A 121 10.76 -8.21 -10.80
C ARG A 121 9.74 -8.64 -9.75
N SER A 122 9.64 -7.90 -8.64
CA SER A 122 8.67 -8.23 -7.57
C SER A 122 7.23 -7.99 -8.03
N ILE A 123 7.00 -6.95 -8.84
CA ILE A 123 5.68 -6.68 -9.42
C ILE A 123 5.28 -7.75 -10.43
N SER A 124 6.18 -8.12 -11.36
CA SER A 124 5.91 -9.18 -12.33
C SER A 124 5.61 -10.53 -11.64
N ARG A 125 6.26 -10.82 -10.52
CA ARG A 125 5.93 -11.99 -9.70
C ARG A 125 4.56 -11.86 -9.04
N ALA A 126 4.21 -10.69 -8.52
CA ALA A 126 2.90 -10.43 -7.93
C ALA A 126 1.77 -10.66 -8.95
N TYR A 127 1.97 -10.22 -10.21
CA TYR A 127 1.04 -10.48 -11.32
C TYR A 127 0.84 -11.96 -11.66
N GLN A 128 1.82 -12.82 -11.38
CA GLN A 128 1.69 -14.26 -11.65
C GLN A 128 0.97 -15.00 -10.52
N LEU A 129 0.78 -14.36 -9.37
CA LEU A 129 0.16 -14.95 -8.18
C LEU A 129 -1.33 -14.61 -8.05
N GLY A 130 -1.86 -13.71 -8.88
CA GLY A 130 -3.28 -13.35 -8.97
C GLY A 130 -3.76 -13.49 -10.41
#